data_AF-A0A7Z9P320-F1
#
_entry.id   AF-A0A7Z9P320-F1
#
_cell.length_a   1.000
_cell.length_b   1.000
_cell.length_c   1.000
_cell.angle_alpha   90.00
_cell.angle_beta   90.00
_cell.angle_gamma   90.00
#
_symmetry.space_group_name_H-M   'P 1'
#
loop_
_entity.id
_entity.type
_entity.pdbx_description
1 polymer ?
#
loop_
_entity_poly.entity_id
_entity_poly.type
_entity_poly.pdbx_seq_one_letter_code
_entity_poly.pdbx_strand_id
1 'polypeptide(L)'
;MKPIAFVTFSLVLIAGCNDAPQPQEIAVVNAPTEQTGKNTYLMYCAQCHGASGDGKGSLQLDRPARSFIDSGFSFGNTVHAISKTTSSGIPGTPMPPFSDVLTKTQIESVATYVRSFAKTLKEVTASETEMIVEERPIVARGMIPPINDVCVLHPRGLIIGNPDGFSYEYRVDDVRLLAIRQGRFVERADWGARGGSPLTILGKISVLVENGNPNSMFTTQDGDPLRAQLASTNTLNEYGIIRYDLFDKDNNRVASVEEFCKPTTGARALIEQIIVLNVSTPIKMNALQGTVLEGETNIPVGTSTRNIFHATKGIQ
;
A
#
# COMPACT_ATOMS: atom_id res chain seq x y z
N MET A 1 49.13 107.38 -6.63
CA MET A 1 48.23 108.00 -7.65
C MET A 1 48.22 107.12 -8.89
N LYS A 2 47.02 106.96 -9.49
CA LYS A 2 46.59 106.12 -10.63
C LYS A 2 46.19 104.65 -10.34
N PRO A 3 45.15 104.12 -11.05
CA PRO A 3 44.04 103.39 -10.43
C PRO A 3 43.69 102.02 -11.08
N ILE A 4 42.80 101.29 -10.40
CA ILE A 4 41.75 100.35 -10.86
C ILE A 4 42.09 99.28 -11.91
N ALA A 5 41.86 98.01 -11.54
CA ALA A 5 41.06 97.09 -12.35
C ALA A 5 40.31 96.10 -11.43
N PHE A 6 39.00 96.25 -11.32
CA PHE A 6 38.09 95.22 -10.81
C PHE A 6 37.87 94.20 -11.92
N VAL A 7 38.04 92.91 -11.61
CA VAL A 7 37.40 91.83 -12.37
C VAL A 7 36.72 90.92 -11.37
N THR A 8 35.41 91.07 -11.29
CA THR A 8 34.49 90.12 -10.66
C THR A 8 34.49 88.82 -11.46
N PHE A 9 34.92 87.71 -10.86
CA PHE A 9 34.68 86.39 -11.44
C PHE A 9 33.42 85.81 -10.80
N SER A 10 32.35 85.79 -11.58
CA SER A 10 31.08 85.13 -11.25
C SER A 10 31.32 83.65 -10.96
N LEU A 11 30.86 83.19 -9.80
CA LEU A 11 30.81 81.78 -9.44
C LEU A 11 29.71 81.11 -10.27
N VAL A 12 30.07 80.54 -11.41
CA VAL A 12 29.19 79.66 -12.18
C VAL A 12 29.13 78.33 -11.44
N LEU A 13 28.05 78.11 -10.69
CA LEU A 13 27.64 76.79 -10.20
C LEU A 13 27.25 75.95 -11.42
N ILE A 14 28.21 75.21 -11.96
CA ILE A 14 27.92 74.14 -12.90
C ILE A 14 27.18 73.07 -12.10
N ALA A 15 25.89 72.90 -12.42
CA ALA A 15 25.08 71.78 -11.98
C ALA A 15 25.74 70.48 -12.45
N GLY A 16 26.53 69.86 -11.59
CA GLY A 16 26.91 68.47 -11.75
C GLY A 16 25.67 67.62 -11.53
N CYS A 17 25.25 66.89 -12.56
CA CYS A 17 24.29 65.81 -12.43
C CYS A 17 24.85 64.80 -11.42
N ASN A 18 24.40 64.90 -10.19
CA ASN A 18 24.73 63.97 -9.12
C ASN A 18 23.47 63.13 -8.85
N ASP A 19 23.06 62.35 -9.85
CA ASP A 19 22.12 61.25 -9.64
C ASP A 19 22.88 60.12 -8.95
N ALA A 20 23.21 60.33 -7.68
CA ALA A 20 23.58 59.23 -6.81
C ALA A 20 22.36 58.29 -6.75
N PRO A 21 22.49 57.01 -7.17
CA PRO A 21 21.37 56.09 -7.07
C PRO A 21 20.98 56.00 -5.59
N GLN A 22 19.72 56.31 -5.27
CA GLN A 22 19.18 56.04 -3.95
C GLN A 22 19.45 54.57 -3.61
N PRO A 23 19.82 54.24 -2.36
CA PRO A 23 19.91 52.85 -1.95
C PRO A 23 18.57 52.19 -2.24
N GLN A 24 18.53 51.37 -3.29
CA GLN A 24 17.39 50.50 -3.53
C GLN A 24 17.36 49.57 -2.33
N GLU A 25 16.28 49.66 -1.56
CA GLU A 25 15.92 48.66 -0.58
C GLU A 25 15.93 47.34 -1.32
N ILE A 26 16.97 46.54 -1.07
CA ILE A 26 17.09 45.21 -1.65
C ILE A 26 15.92 44.48 -1.02
N ALA A 27 14.83 44.35 -1.76
CA ALA A 27 13.78 43.42 -1.40
C ALA A 27 14.49 42.08 -1.24
N VAL A 28 14.65 41.66 0.02
CA VAL A 28 14.97 40.28 0.33
C VAL A 28 13.81 39.51 -0.25
N VAL A 29 14.00 39.00 -1.46
CA VAL A 29 13.09 38.04 -2.05
C VAL A 29 13.16 36.83 -1.13
N ASN A 30 12.24 36.78 -0.18
CA ASN A 30 11.96 35.59 0.60
C ASN A 30 11.52 34.51 -0.40
N ALA A 31 12.47 33.72 -0.90
CA ALA A 31 12.15 32.37 -1.32
C ALA A 31 12.29 31.50 -0.06
N PRO A 32 11.20 30.81 0.32
CA PRO A 32 10.76 29.69 -0.49
C PRO A 32 9.39 29.96 -1.08
N THR A 33 9.28 29.83 -2.40
CA THR A 33 8.03 29.36 -3.03
C THR A 33 7.49 28.22 -2.17
N GLU A 34 6.28 28.35 -1.64
CA GLU A 34 5.59 27.23 -1.00
C GLU A 34 5.72 26.01 -1.92
N GLN A 35 6.48 25.01 -1.48
CA GLN A 35 6.65 23.78 -2.22
C GLN A 35 5.28 23.09 -2.24
N THR A 36 4.51 23.32 -3.31
CA THR A 36 3.17 22.75 -3.45
C THR A 36 3.23 21.24 -3.25
N GLY A 37 2.12 20.62 -2.82
CA GLY A 37 2.04 19.17 -2.67
C GLY A 37 2.51 18.40 -3.91
N LYS A 38 2.22 18.94 -5.10
CA LYS A 38 2.70 18.42 -6.38
C LYS A 38 4.22 18.50 -6.53
N ASN A 39 4.82 19.65 -6.21
CA ASN A 39 6.28 19.82 -6.32
C ASN A 39 7.01 18.91 -5.32
N THR A 40 6.51 18.81 -4.10
CA THR A 40 7.02 17.89 -3.08
C THR A 40 6.91 16.44 -3.57
N TYR A 41 5.77 16.06 -4.14
CA TYR A 41 5.58 14.72 -4.70
C TYR A 41 6.57 14.39 -5.81
N LEU A 42 6.73 15.28 -6.79
CA LEU A 42 7.64 15.08 -7.91
C LEU A 42 9.10 14.98 -7.47
N MET A 43 9.49 15.74 -6.44
CA MET A 43 10.84 15.77 -5.91
C MET A 43 11.18 14.52 -5.08
N TYR A 44 10.29 14.11 -4.17
CA TYR A 44 10.60 13.10 -3.16
C TYR A 44 9.92 11.75 -3.37
N CYS A 45 8.76 11.71 -4.04
CA CYS A 45 7.89 10.53 -4.05
C CYS A 45 7.84 9.84 -5.43
N ALA A 46 7.83 10.62 -6.52
CA ALA A 46 7.60 10.13 -7.87
C ALA A 46 8.67 9.15 -8.39
N GLN A 47 9.88 9.20 -7.84
CA GLN A 47 10.95 8.26 -8.19
C GLN A 47 10.56 6.81 -7.90
N CYS A 48 9.78 6.56 -6.85
CA CYS A 48 9.27 5.24 -6.50
C CYS A 48 7.82 5.05 -6.95
N HIS A 49 6.96 6.06 -6.74
CA HIS A 49 5.51 5.94 -6.95
C HIS A 49 5.03 6.31 -8.37
N GLY A 50 5.92 6.75 -9.25
CA GLY A 50 5.59 7.23 -10.59
C GLY A 50 4.99 8.65 -10.56
N ALA A 51 5.19 9.42 -11.63
CA ALA A 51 4.67 10.80 -11.72
C ALA A 51 3.13 10.84 -11.73
N SER A 52 2.49 9.78 -12.21
CA SER A 52 1.04 9.56 -12.25
C SER A 52 0.49 8.93 -10.97
N GLY A 53 1.33 8.50 -10.02
CA GLY A 53 0.89 7.77 -8.83
C GLY A 53 0.46 6.33 -9.10
N ASP A 54 0.85 5.75 -10.24
CA ASP A 54 0.52 4.37 -10.65
C ASP A 54 1.46 3.30 -10.09
N GLY A 55 2.41 3.69 -9.23
CA GLY A 55 3.41 2.78 -8.66
C GLY A 55 4.55 2.43 -9.61
N LYS A 56 4.61 3.02 -10.81
CA LYS A 56 5.65 2.77 -11.83
C LYS A 56 6.71 3.87 -11.79
N GLY A 57 7.40 3.97 -10.66
CA GLY A 57 8.56 4.84 -10.52
C GLY A 57 9.75 4.44 -11.39
N SER A 58 10.68 5.37 -11.59
CA SER A 58 11.94 5.11 -12.30
C SER A 58 12.95 4.30 -11.47
N LEU A 59 12.81 4.31 -10.14
CA LEU A 59 13.65 3.53 -9.24
C LEU A 59 13.23 2.05 -9.27
N GLN A 60 14.17 1.17 -9.60
CA GLN A 60 13.96 -0.27 -9.50
C GLN A 60 13.99 -0.68 -8.04
N LEU A 61 12.86 -1.17 -7.55
CA LEU A 61 12.69 -1.72 -6.22
C LEU A 61 12.45 -3.23 -6.36
N ASP A 62 12.91 -4.02 -5.39
CA ASP A 62 12.60 -5.47 -5.32
C ASP A 62 11.09 -5.73 -5.38
N ARG A 63 10.29 -4.76 -4.91
CA ARG A 63 8.83 -4.74 -5.02
C ARG A 63 8.39 -3.35 -5.47
N PRO A 64 7.53 -3.25 -6.50
CA PRO A 64 7.06 -1.96 -6.98
C PRO A 64 6.31 -1.22 -5.85
N ALA A 65 6.38 0.11 -5.89
CA ALA A 65 5.56 0.93 -5.02
C ALA A 65 4.08 0.71 -5.35
N ARG A 66 3.21 0.91 -4.35
CA ARG A 66 1.77 0.74 -4.56
C ARG A 66 1.22 1.86 -5.44
N SER A 67 0.31 1.49 -6.34
CA SER A 67 -0.49 2.42 -7.14
C SER A 67 -1.54 3.10 -6.26
N PHE A 68 -1.50 4.43 -6.16
CA PHE A 68 -2.53 5.20 -5.47
C PHE A 68 -3.84 5.24 -6.26
N ILE A 69 -3.76 5.08 -7.58
CA ILE A 69 -4.94 4.99 -8.46
C ILE A 69 -5.77 3.74 -8.12
N ASP A 70 -5.09 2.63 -7.80
CA ASP A 70 -5.71 1.33 -7.49
C ASP A 70 -5.93 1.12 -5.99
N SER A 71 -6.19 2.20 -5.23
CA SER A 71 -6.44 2.16 -3.78
C SER A 71 -5.27 1.66 -2.92
N GLY A 72 -4.03 1.77 -3.42
CA GLY A 72 -2.82 1.26 -2.78
C GLY A 72 -2.33 2.00 -1.53
N PHE A 73 -3.23 2.48 -0.66
CA PHE A 73 -2.90 3.17 0.58
C PHE A 73 -2.67 2.17 1.73
N SER A 74 -1.43 2.06 2.22
CA SER A 74 -1.05 1.03 3.21
C SER A 74 -1.81 1.10 4.53
N PHE A 75 -2.16 2.31 4.99
CA PHE A 75 -2.76 2.55 6.32
C PHE A 75 -3.97 3.50 6.28
N GLY A 76 -4.60 3.63 5.12
CA GLY A 76 -5.80 4.45 4.92
C GLY A 76 -5.61 5.59 3.93
N ASN A 77 -6.73 6.02 3.35
CA ASN A 77 -6.80 6.98 2.25
C ASN A 77 -7.25 8.38 2.68
N THR A 78 -7.33 8.67 3.98
CA THR A 78 -7.59 10.03 4.46
C THR A 78 -6.28 10.85 4.38
N VAL A 79 -6.39 12.17 4.21
CA VAL A 79 -5.19 13.04 4.21
C VAL A 79 -4.39 12.84 5.50
N HIS A 80 -5.07 12.68 6.64
CA HIS A 80 -4.44 12.41 7.93
C HIS A 80 -3.63 11.10 7.95
N ALA A 81 -4.22 9.99 7.48
CA ALA A 81 -3.57 8.69 7.44
C ALA A 81 -2.35 8.67 6.50
N ILE A 82 -2.49 9.34 5.35
CA ILE A 82 -1.40 9.51 4.39
C ILE A 82 -0.28 10.36 5.03
N SER A 83 -0.61 11.49 5.65
CA SER A 83 0.37 12.32 6.38
C SER A 83 1.13 11.54 7.44
N LYS A 84 0.44 10.69 8.20
CA LYS A 84 1.07 9.85 9.20
C LYS A 84 2.03 8.85 8.57
N THR A 85 1.59 8.18 7.50
CA THR A 85 2.41 7.22 6.74
C THR A 85 3.66 7.90 6.16
N THR A 86 3.51 9.07 5.53
CA THR A 86 4.61 9.86 4.98
C THR A 86 5.59 10.30 6.06
N SER A 87 5.09 10.80 7.20
CA SER A 87 5.94 11.19 8.33
C SER A 87 6.78 10.01 8.84
N SER A 88 6.13 8.85 8.91
CA SER A 88 6.64 7.66 9.58
C SER A 88 7.47 6.71 8.72
N GLY A 89 7.28 6.75 7.40
CA GLY A 89 7.68 5.66 6.53
C GLY A 89 6.95 4.35 6.86
N ILE A 90 7.33 3.29 6.17
CA ILE A 90 6.77 1.95 6.36
C ILE A 90 7.92 1.00 6.73
N PRO A 91 8.06 0.63 8.02
CA PRO A 91 9.12 -0.26 8.47
C PRO A 91 9.15 -1.58 7.69
N GLY A 92 10.35 -2.04 7.35
CA GLY A 92 10.55 -3.25 6.54
C GLY A 92 10.19 -3.08 5.06
N THR A 93 10.10 -1.85 4.55
CA THR A 93 9.96 -1.53 3.12
C THR A 93 10.94 -0.43 2.71
N PRO A 94 11.18 -0.21 1.40
CA PRO A 94 11.98 0.90 0.90
C PRO A 94 11.39 2.31 1.13
N MET A 95 10.19 2.45 1.73
CA MET A 95 9.57 3.75 1.99
C MET A 95 10.08 4.36 3.31
N PRO A 96 10.97 5.37 3.27
CA PRO A 96 11.58 5.94 4.47
C PRO A 96 10.63 6.90 5.21
N PRO A 97 10.93 7.24 6.47
CA PRO A 97 10.29 8.37 7.14
C PRO A 97 10.71 9.70 6.50
N PHE A 98 9.76 10.62 6.34
CA PHE A 98 10.01 11.98 5.85
C PHE A 98 9.85 13.06 6.92
N SER A 99 9.56 12.69 8.17
CA SER A 99 9.43 13.66 9.28
C SER A 99 10.67 14.52 9.51
N ASP A 100 11.85 14.00 9.13
CA ASP A 100 13.14 14.65 9.36
C ASP A 100 13.55 15.55 8.19
N VAL A 101 12.83 15.47 7.06
CA VAL A 101 13.15 16.16 5.80
C VAL A 101 12.06 17.16 5.39
N LEU A 102 10.80 16.85 5.68
CA LEU A 102 9.64 17.66 5.32
C LEU A 102 8.96 18.22 6.56
N THR A 103 8.52 19.48 6.49
CA THR A 103 7.69 20.07 7.54
C THR A 103 6.31 19.43 7.57
N LYS A 104 5.60 19.53 8.69
CA LYS A 104 4.21 19.03 8.82
C LYS A 104 3.30 19.57 7.71
N THR A 105 3.42 20.86 7.37
CA THR A 105 2.65 21.50 6.31
C THR A 105 2.99 20.93 4.92
N GLN A 106 4.26 20.67 4.64
CA GLN A 106 4.67 20.01 3.39
C GLN A 106 4.16 18.57 3.32
N ILE A 107 4.18 17.85 4.44
CA ILE A 107 3.65 16.49 4.56
C ILE A 107 2.14 16.47 4.30
N GLU A 108 1.37 17.37 4.92
CA GLU A 108 -0.08 17.49 4.67
C GLU A 108 -0.38 17.91 3.23
N SER A 109 0.44 18.80 2.66
CA SER A 109 0.29 19.24 1.26
C SER A 109 0.54 18.10 0.28
N VAL A 110 1.63 17.34 0.46
CA VAL A 110 1.91 16.17 -0.40
C VAL A 110 0.89 15.05 -0.17
N ALA A 111 0.40 14.86 1.05
CA ALA A 111 -0.66 13.90 1.35
C ALA A 111 -1.97 14.25 0.62
N THR A 112 -2.34 15.53 0.59
CA THR A 112 -3.49 16.03 -0.16
C THR A 112 -3.33 15.79 -1.67
N TYR A 113 -2.12 16.05 -2.19
CA TYR A 113 -1.83 15.78 -3.60
C TYR A 113 -1.87 14.28 -3.93
N VAL A 114 -1.28 13.43 -3.09
CA VAL A 114 -1.33 11.97 -3.22
C VAL A 114 -2.77 11.47 -3.22
N ARG A 115 -3.62 12.03 -2.34
CA ARG A 115 -5.05 11.68 -2.30
C ARG A 115 -5.78 11.99 -3.60
N SER A 116 -5.35 13.03 -4.31
CA SER A 116 -5.96 13.46 -5.58
C SER A 116 -5.75 12.48 -6.74
N PHE A 117 -4.82 11.51 -6.64
CA PHE A 117 -4.68 10.45 -7.64
C PHE A 117 -5.88 9.48 -7.62
N ALA A 118 -6.53 9.32 -6.47
CA ALA A 118 -7.63 8.37 -6.27
C ALA A 118 -9.01 9.05 -6.31
N LYS A 119 -9.30 9.82 -7.38
CA LYS A 119 -10.47 10.71 -7.46
C LYS A 119 -11.82 10.02 -7.29
N THR A 120 -11.91 8.75 -7.66
CA THR A 120 -13.14 7.95 -7.59
C THR A 120 -13.30 7.23 -6.25
N LEU A 121 -12.29 7.22 -5.39
CA LEU A 121 -12.41 6.67 -4.04
C LEU A 121 -13.11 7.69 -3.15
N LYS A 122 -14.14 7.26 -2.42
CA LYS A 122 -14.75 8.05 -1.35
C LYS A 122 -13.75 8.17 -0.20
N GLU A 123 -13.59 9.36 0.37
CA GLU A 123 -12.84 9.51 1.62
C GLU A 123 -13.65 8.89 2.75
N VAL A 124 -13.01 8.03 3.53
CA VAL A 124 -13.70 7.37 4.64
C VAL A 124 -13.73 8.33 5.83
N THR A 125 -14.93 8.65 6.31
CA THR A 125 -15.09 9.46 7.52
C THR A 125 -14.87 8.61 8.77
N ALA A 126 -14.49 9.23 9.90
CA ALA A 126 -14.34 8.52 11.17
C ALA A 126 -15.65 7.87 11.67
N SER A 127 -16.81 8.33 11.16
CA SER A 127 -18.12 7.74 11.40
C SER A 127 -18.45 6.55 10.49
N GLU A 128 -17.76 6.39 9.37
CA GLU A 128 -17.90 5.25 8.45
C GLU A 128 -16.84 4.19 8.80
N THR A 129 -16.99 3.60 9.98
CA THR A 129 -16.04 2.61 10.52
C THR A 129 -16.15 1.28 9.78
N GLU A 130 -17.34 0.89 9.34
CA GLU A 130 -17.53 -0.33 8.55
C GLU A 130 -17.11 -0.16 7.09
N MET A 131 -16.26 -1.06 6.63
CA MET A 131 -15.92 -1.23 5.23
C MET A 131 -16.98 -2.15 4.60
N ILE A 132 -17.89 -1.59 3.81
CA ILE A 132 -18.94 -2.35 3.11
C ILE A 132 -18.42 -2.78 1.74
N VAL A 133 -18.49 -4.08 1.45
CA VAL A 133 -18.16 -4.62 0.13
C VAL A 133 -19.42 -4.56 -0.72
N GLU A 134 -19.40 -3.72 -1.75
CA GLU A 134 -20.50 -3.56 -2.71
C GLU A 134 -20.18 -4.39 -3.97
N GLU A 135 -20.16 -3.77 -5.14
CA GLU A 135 -20.03 -4.44 -6.45
C GLU A 135 -18.63 -4.99 -6.77
N ARG A 136 -17.62 -4.66 -5.97
CA ARG A 136 -16.22 -5.06 -6.22
C ARG A 136 -15.53 -5.50 -4.93
N PRO A 137 -14.59 -6.45 -5.02
CA PRO A 137 -13.81 -6.85 -3.87
C PRO A 137 -13.07 -5.68 -3.23
N ILE A 138 -12.89 -5.76 -1.91
CA ILE A 138 -12.16 -4.79 -1.12
C ILE A 138 -11.03 -5.50 -0.38
N VAL A 139 -9.83 -4.93 -0.45
CA VAL A 139 -8.67 -5.38 0.31
C VAL A 139 -8.51 -4.50 1.55
N ALA A 140 -8.67 -5.08 2.74
CA ALA A 140 -8.34 -4.44 4.01
C ALA A 140 -7.02 -4.98 4.56
N ARG A 141 -6.16 -4.08 5.02
CA ARG A 141 -4.88 -4.40 5.68
C ARG A 141 -4.82 -3.73 7.04
N GLY A 142 -4.23 -4.41 8.01
CA GLY A 142 -4.16 -3.90 9.38
C GLY A 142 -3.77 -4.99 10.35
N MET A 143 -3.81 -4.68 11.64
CA MET A 143 -3.58 -5.69 12.67
C MET A 143 -4.80 -6.62 12.71
N ILE A 144 -4.58 -7.92 12.51
CA ILE A 144 -5.62 -8.94 12.64
C ILE A 144 -5.51 -9.55 14.05
N PRO A 145 -6.60 -9.53 14.84
CA PRO A 145 -6.59 -10.13 16.18
C PRO A 145 -6.43 -11.66 16.10
N PRO A 146 -6.00 -12.31 17.19
CA PRO A 146 -6.02 -13.77 17.28
C PRO A 146 -7.40 -14.34 16.93
N ILE A 147 -7.44 -15.37 16.08
CA ILE A 147 -8.69 -16.05 15.71
C ILE A 147 -9.29 -16.83 16.90
N ASN A 148 -8.44 -17.30 17.81
CA ASN A 148 -8.78 -18.03 19.01
C ASN A 148 -7.64 -17.89 20.05
N ASP A 149 -7.79 -18.50 21.22
CA ASP A 149 -6.86 -18.38 22.36
C ASP A 149 -5.46 -18.96 22.11
N VAL A 150 -5.28 -19.78 21.06
CA VAL A 150 -3.98 -20.37 20.72
C VAL A 150 -3.28 -19.66 19.57
N CYS A 151 -3.99 -18.81 18.83
CA CYS A 151 -3.43 -17.99 17.76
C CYS A 151 -2.79 -16.71 18.31
N VAL A 152 -1.94 -16.10 17.49
CA VAL A 152 -1.30 -14.82 17.82
C VAL A 152 -1.95 -13.67 17.06
N LEU A 153 -1.73 -12.45 17.56
CA LEU A 153 -2.08 -11.24 16.83
C LEU A 153 -1.12 -11.11 15.64
N HIS A 154 -1.65 -10.80 14.46
CA HIS A 154 -0.86 -10.56 13.26
C HIS A 154 -0.76 -9.05 13.00
N PRO A 155 0.40 -8.40 13.23
CA PRO A 155 0.53 -6.95 13.05
C PRO A 155 0.34 -6.49 11.60
N ARG A 156 0.57 -7.40 10.65
CA ARG A 156 0.41 -7.20 9.21
C ARG A 156 -0.53 -8.26 8.67
N GLY A 157 -1.81 -8.08 8.96
CA GLY A 157 -2.87 -8.89 8.40
C GLY A 157 -3.38 -8.36 7.06
N LEU A 158 -4.02 -9.25 6.33
CA LEU A 158 -4.68 -8.99 5.06
C LEU A 158 -6.03 -9.69 5.12
N ILE A 159 -7.12 -8.99 4.80
CA ILE A 159 -8.42 -9.63 4.61
C ILE A 159 -9.05 -9.07 3.33
N ILE A 160 -9.55 -9.96 2.48
CA ILE A 160 -10.14 -9.61 1.20
C ILE A 160 -11.61 -9.97 1.24
N GLY A 161 -12.50 -8.99 1.15
CA GLY A 161 -13.93 -9.19 1.10
C GLY A 161 -14.43 -9.14 -0.34
N ASN A 162 -15.28 -10.10 -0.71
CA ASN A 162 -15.90 -10.21 -2.03
C ASN A 162 -17.38 -9.79 -1.99
N PRO A 163 -17.98 -9.38 -3.13
CA PRO A 163 -19.38 -8.98 -3.23
C PRO A 163 -20.41 -10.04 -2.78
N ASP A 164 -20.03 -11.32 -2.78
CA ASP A 164 -20.88 -12.43 -2.34
C ASP A 164 -20.98 -12.56 -0.81
N GLY A 165 -20.35 -11.64 -0.07
CA GLY A 165 -20.34 -11.63 1.39
C GLY A 165 -19.35 -12.61 2.00
N PHE A 166 -18.47 -13.23 1.20
CA PHE A 166 -17.34 -13.99 1.72
C PHE A 166 -16.10 -13.11 1.87
N SER A 167 -15.30 -13.38 2.90
CA SER A 167 -14.02 -12.72 3.10
C SER A 167 -12.93 -13.70 3.47
N TYR A 168 -11.73 -13.46 2.96
CA TYR A 168 -10.58 -14.34 3.04
C TYR A 168 -9.50 -13.67 3.89
N GLU A 169 -9.22 -14.27 5.04
CA GLU A 169 -8.32 -13.75 6.05
C GLU A 169 -6.94 -14.38 5.93
N TYR A 170 -5.90 -13.56 5.81
CA TYR A 170 -4.50 -13.97 5.64
C TYR A 170 -3.58 -13.29 6.63
N ARG A 171 -2.52 -14.00 7.03
CA ARG A 171 -1.31 -13.37 7.57
C ARG A 171 -0.30 -13.11 6.44
N VAL A 172 0.39 -11.97 6.50
CA VAL A 172 1.24 -11.47 5.40
C VAL A 172 2.70 -11.92 5.53
N ASP A 173 3.15 -12.28 6.73
CA ASP A 173 4.52 -12.68 7.03
C ASP A 173 4.98 -13.89 6.22
N ASP A 174 4.10 -14.85 5.99
CA ASP A 174 4.35 -16.04 5.15
C ASP A 174 3.19 -16.35 4.19
N VAL A 175 2.28 -15.41 3.95
CA VAL A 175 1.14 -15.52 3.02
C VAL A 175 0.36 -16.82 3.20
N ARG A 176 -0.45 -16.87 4.26
CA ARG A 176 -1.26 -18.04 4.60
C ARG A 176 -2.71 -17.65 4.81
N LEU A 177 -3.61 -18.38 4.16
CA LEU A 177 -5.05 -18.29 4.41
C LEU A 177 -5.34 -18.91 5.77
N LEU A 178 -5.86 -18.10 6.70
CA LEU A 178 -6.17 -18.52 8.06
C LEU A 178 -7.64 -18.95 8.18
N ALA A 179 -8.54 -18.16 7.57
CA ALA A 179 -9.97 -18.39 7.65
C ALA A 179 -10.70 -17.79 6.45
N ILE A 180 -11.85 -18.38 6.14
CA ILE A 180 -12.85 -17.80 5.24
C ILE A 180 -14.10 -17.51 6.06
N ARG A 181 -14.62 -16.30 5.94
CA ARG A 181 -15.73 -15.80 6.74
C ARG A 181 -16.89 -15.40 5.87
N GLN A 182 -18.10 -15.45 6.42
CA GLN A 182 -19.33 -15.05 5.75
C GLN A 182 -20.04 -13.94 6.53
N GLY A 183 -20.56 -12.94 5.82
CA GLY A 183 -21.37 -11.85 6.35
C GLY A 183 -20.73 -10.49 6.14
N ARG A 184 -20.93 -9.59 7.12
CA ARG A 184 -20.32 -8.25 7.14
C ARG A 184 -18.79 -8.37 7.13
N PHE A 185 -18.11 -7.38 6.56
CA PHE A 185 -16.68 -7.50 6.27
C PHE A 185 -15.81 -7.10 7.47
N VAL A 186 -15.46 -5.82 7.58
CA VAL A 186 -14.55 -5.33 8.62
C VAL A 186 -14.99 -3.96 9.09
N GLU A 187 -14.88 -3.73 10.39
CA GLU A 187 -14.93 -2.39 10.97
C GLU A 187 -13.52 -1.94 11.38
N ARG A 188 -13.17 -0.71 11.01
CA ARG A 188 -11.96 -0.01 11.44
C ARG A 188 -12.34 1.07 12.44
N ALA A 189 -11.95 0.86 13.70
CA ALA A 189 -12.26 1.76 14.79
C ALA A 189 -11.54 3.13 14.67
N ASP A 190 -10.34 3.17 14.10
CA ASP A 190 -9.58 4.42 13.92
C ASP A 190 -8.74 4.45 12.64
N TRP A 191 -8.72 5.62 12.00
CA TRP A 191 -7.87 5.95 10.86
C TRP A 191 -6.61 6.75 11.29
N GLY A 192 -6.38 6.90 12.60
CA GLY A 192 -5.44 7.86 13.17
C GLY A 192 -4.11 7.30 13.68
N ALA A 193 -4.03 6.01 14.08
CA ALA A 193 -2.80 5.40 14.60
C ALA A 193 -1.91 4.77 13.50
N ARG A 194 -0.62 4.48 13.80
CA ARG A 194 0.32 3.85 12.85
C ARG A 194 -0.14 2.39 12.69
N GLY A 195 -0.92 2.10 11.65
CA GLY A 195 -1.56 0.79 11.47
C GLY A 195 -2.98 0.66 12.04
N GLY A 196 -3.51 1.70 12.71
CA GLY A 196 -4.80 1.68 13.42
C GLY A 196 -4.81 0.76 14.65
N SER A 197 -5.98 0.59 15.27
CA SER A 197 -6.34 -0.47 16.20
C SER A 197 -6.50 -1.79 15.43
N PRO A 198 -6.52 -2.95 16.10
CA PRO A 198 -6.89 -4.20 15.45
C PRO A 198 -8.20 -4.06 14.68
N LEU A 199 -8.24 -4.65 13.49
CA LEU A 199 -9.44 -4.71 12.68
C LEU A 199 -10.50 -5.49 13.44
N THR A 200 -11.70 -4.93 13.53
CA THR A 200 -12.87 -5.65 14.02
C THR A 200 -13.43 -6.44 12.86
N ILE A 201 -13.14 -7.75 12.82
CA ILE A 201 -13.65 -8.62 11.75
C ILE A 201 -15.09 -9.01 12.09
N LEU A 202 -16.04 -8.63 11.23
CA LEU A 202 -17.47 -8.77 11.50
C LEU A 202 -18.05 -10.11 11.04
N GLY A 203 -17.40 -10.73 10.04
CA GLY A 203 -17.86 -11.98 9.44
C GLY A 203 -17.66 -13.19 10.35
N LYS A 204 -18.63 -14.12 10.31
CA LYS A 204 -18.55 -15.41 11.01
C LYS A 204 -17.63 -16.36 10.26
N ILE A 205 -16.83 -17.14 10.98
CA ILE A 205 -15.95 -18.15 10.37
C ILE A 205 -16.80 -19.23 9.72
N SER A 206 -16.65 -19.41 8.41
CA SER A 206 -17.27 -20.48 7.61
C SER A 206 -16.28 -21.63 7.39
N VAL A 207 -15.01 -21.26 7.17
CA VAL A 207 -13.89 -22.20 7.05
C VAL A 207 -12.77 -21.72 7.97
N LEU A 208 -12.27 -22.63 8.81
CA LEU A 208 -11.07 -22.40 9.61
C LEU A 208 -9.97 -23.34 9.10
N VAL A 209 -8.90 -22.77 8.55
CA VAL A 209 -7.81 -23.56 7.96
C VAL A 209 -6.83 -23.92 9.08
N GLU A 210 -6.65 -25.21 9.35
CA GLU A 210 -5.67 -25.73 10.32
C GLU A 210 -5.68 -24.96 11.66
N ASN A 211 -6.88 -24.79 12.23
CA ASN A 211 -7.13 -24.06 13.48
C ASN A 211 -6.64 -22.59 13.50
N GLY A 212 -6.50 -21.96 12.33
CA GLY A 212 -6.02 -20.58 12.19
C GLY A 212 -4.50 -20.44 12.17
N ASN A 213 -3.75 -21.56 12.12
CA ASN A 213 -2.30 -21.54 12.02
C ASN A 213 -1.79 -22.62 11.05
N PRO A 214 -2.04 -22.47 9.74
CA PRO A 214 -1.67 -23.47 8.75
C PRO A 214 -0.15 -23.58 8.54
N ASN A 215 0.24 -24.80 8.15
CA ASN A 215 1.58 -25.13 7.68
C ASN A 215 1.86 -24.59 6.27
N SER A 216 3.06 -24.85 5.75
CA SER A 216 3.41 -24.44 4.39
C SER A 216 2.62 -25.22 3.35
N MET A 217 1.92 -24.48 2.49
CA MET A 217 1.25 -25.04 1.31
C MET A 217 2.26 -25.50 0.25
N PHE A 218 3.46 -24.92 0.21
CA PHE A 218 4.48 -25.28 -0.78
C PHE A 218 5.76 -25.78 -0.15
N THR A 219 6.33 -26.82 -0.75
CA THR A 219 7.60 -27.40 -0.36
C THR A 219 8.49 -27.67 -1.57
N THR A 220 9.78 -27.88 -1.35
CA THR A 220 10.68 -28.49 -2.33
C THR A 220 10.24 -29.93 -2.61
N GLN A 221 10.84 -30.57 -3.63
CA GLN A 221 10.62 -32.00 -3.90
C GLN A 221 11.00 -32.89 -2.72
N ASP A 222 11.98 -32.46 -1.92
CA ASP A 222 12.49 -33.16 -0.73
C ASP A 222 11.65 -32.89 0.53
N GLY A 223 10.67 -31.97 0.46
CA GLY A 223 9.73 -31.69 1.54
C GLY A 223 10.06 -30.46 2.39
N ASP A 224 11.14 -29.73 2.08
CA ASP A 224 11.48 -28.50 2.80
C ASP A 224 10.47 -27.39 2.50
N PRO A 225 9.95 -26.66 3.51
CA PRO A 225 8.97 -25.60 3.29
C PRO A 225 9.57 -24.43 2.51
N LEU A 226 8.83 -23.95 1.51
CA LEU A 226 9.20 -22.75 0.75
C LEU A 226 8.69 -21.50 1.47
N ARG A 227 9.58 -20.51 1.60
CA ARG A 227 9.22 -19.21 2.18
C ARG A 227 8.43 -18.41 1.16
N ALA A 228 7.19 -18.06 1.49
CA ALA A 228 6.40 -17.16 0.66
C ALA A 228 6.61 -15.70 1.09
N GLN A 229 6.58 -14.79 0.12
CA GLN A 229 6.73 -13.37 0.38
C GLN A 229 5.70 -12.58 -0.44
N LEU A 230 4.79 -11.86 0.20
CA LEU A 230 3.70 -11.13 -0.47
C LEU A 230 4.20 -10.07 -1.46
N ALA A 231 4.03 -10.25 -2.76
CA ALA A 231 4.42 -9.27 -3.78
C ALA A 231 3.37 -8.15 -3.92
N SER A 232 2.09 -8.49 -4.10
CA SER A 232 1.02 -7.50 -4.22
C SER A 232 -0.35 -8.05 -3.84
N THR A 233 -1.32 -7.15 -3.67
CA THR A 233 -2.76 -7.49 -3.55
C THR A 233 -3.53 -6.57 -4.46
N ASN A 234 -4.36 -7.11 -5.31
CA ASN A 234 -5.15 -6.38 -6.29
C ASN A 234 -6.59 -6.87 -6.26
N THR A 235 -7.46 -6.16 -6.97
CA THR A 235 -8.81 -6.62 -7.27
C THR A 235 -9.02 -6.51 -8.78
N LEU A 236 -9.71 -7.49 -9.35
CA LEU A 236 -10.02 -7.51 -10.78
C LEU A 236 -11.43 -8.09 -10.94
N ASN A 237 -12.35 -7.31 -11.51
CA ASN A 237 -13.76 -7.67 -11.60
C ASN A 237 -14.31 -8.08 -10.22
N GLU A 238 -14.74 -9.32 -10.09
CA GLU A 238 -15.29 -9.94 -8.88
C GLU A 238 -14.24 -10.68 -8.04
N TYR A 239 -12.96 -10.67 -8.45
CA TYR A 239 -11.88 -11.42 -7.81
C TYR A 239 -10.99 -10.56 -6.92
N GLY A 240 -10.81 -11.01 -5.68
CA GLY A 240 -9.66 -10.65 -4.87
C GLY A 240 -8.41 -11.39 -5.34
N ILE A 241 -7.29 -10.68 -5.55
CA ILE A 241 -6.05 -11.28 -6.07
C ILE A 241 -4.89 -11.05 -5.10
N ILE A 242 -4.16 -12.12 -4.79
CA ILE A 242 -2.93 -12.08 -3.99
C ILE A 242 -1.80 -12.61 -4.86
N ARG A 243 -0.71 -11.84 -4.97
CA ARG A 243 0.52 -12.28 -5.65
C ARG A 243 1.65 -12.40 -4.65
N TYR A 244 2.43 -13.46 -4.74
CA TYR A 244 3.61 -13.66 -3.91
C TYR A 244 4.65 -14.54 -4.60
N ASP A 245 5.88 -14.43 -4.12
CA ASP A 245 7.00 -15.23 -4.61
C ASP A 245 7.38 -16.28 -3.58
N LEU A 246 7.81 -17.45 -4.06
CA LEU A 246 8.32 -18.55 -3.26
C LEU A 246 9.84 -18.61 -3.34
N PHE A 247 10.48 -18.79 -2.19
CA PHE A 247 11.92 -18.87 -2.03
C PHE A 247 12.33 -20.16 -1.34
N ASP A 248 13.44 -20.75 -1.78
CA ASP A 248 14.09 -21.85 -1.08
C ASP A 248 14.88 -21.38 0.15
N LYS A 249 15.51 -22.32 0.86
CA LYS A 249 16.34 -22.05 2.04
C LYS A 249 17.56 -21.16 1.76
N ASP A 250 18.01 -21.12 0.51
CA ASP A 250 19.17 -20.37 0.06
C ASP A 250 18.76 -18.99 -0.52
N ASN A 251 17.48 -18.61 -0.37
CA ASN A 251 16.84 -17.40 -0.89
C ASN A 251 16.80 -17.29 -2.42
N ASN A 252 16.90 -18.40 -3.15
CA ASN A 252 16.62 -18.39 -4.57
C ASN A 252 15.11 -18.39 -4.78
N ARG A 253 14.63 -17.53 -5.68
CA ARG A 253 13.23 -17.51 -6.09
C ARG A 253 12.95 -18.72 -6.98
N VAL A 254 12.00 -19.56 -6.57
CA VAL A 254 11.65 -20.82 -7.26
C VAL A 254 10.29 -20.79 -7.96
N ALA A 255 9.42 -19.85 -7.58
CA ALA A 255 8.15 -19.61 -8.25
C ALA A 255 7.55 -18.23 -7.95
N SER A 256 6.65 -17.77 -8.82
CA SER A 256 5.60 -16.80 -8.46
C SER A 256 4.26 -17.47 -8.43
N VAL A 257 3.42 -17.03 -7.50
CA VAL A 257 2.05 -17.51 -7.30
C VAL A 257 1.08 -16.33 -7.37
N GLU A 258 -0.03 -16.55 -8.05
CA GLU A 258 -1.20 -15.67 -8.07
C GLU A 258 -2.42 -16.45 -7.58
N GLU A 259 -3.00 -16.03 -6.46
CA GLU A 259 -4.21 -16.61 -5.90
C GLU A 259 -5.41 -15.72 -6.18
N PHE A 260 -6.48 -16.34 -6.65
CA PHE A 260 -7.77 -15.70 -6.90
C PHE A 260 -8.78 -16.21 -5.87
N CYS A 261 -9.28 -15.30 -5.05
CA CYS A 261 -10.39 -15.52 -4.13
C CYS A 261 -11.69 -15.37 -4.92
N LYS A 262 -12.22 -16.47 -5.46
CA LYS A 262 -13.40 -16.44 -6.34
C LYS A 262 -14.70 -16.36 -5.52
N PRO A 263 -15.72 -15.62 -5.97
CA PRO A 263 -17.04 -15.69 -5.37
C PRO A 263 -17.64 -17.09 -5.44
N THR A 264 -18.36 -17.48 -4.40
CA THR A 264 -19.10 -18.74 -4.33
C THR A 264 -20.22 -18.78 -5.37
N THR A 265 -20.39 -19.92 -6.04
CA THR A 265 -21.49 -20.14 -6.99
C THR A 265 -22.37 -21.33 -6.57
N GLY A 266 -23.69 -21.13 -6.53
CA GLY A 266 -24.68 -22.21 -6.42
C GLY A 266 -25.32 -22.43 -5.03
N ALA A 267 -26.29 -23.36 -4.97
CA ALA A 267 -27.14 -23.60 -3.80
C ALA A 267 -26.45 -24.28 -2.60
N ARG A 268 -25.23 -24.81 -2.80
CA ARG A 268 -24.30 -25.22 -1.74
C ARG A 268 -23.07 -24.33 -1.89
N ALA A 269 -22.70 -23.59 -0.85
CA ALA A 269 -21.55 -22.70 -0.88
C ALA A 269 -20.26 -23.52 -1.02
N LEU A 270 -19.84 -23.75 -2.26
CA LEU A 270 -18.52 -24.28 -2.57
C LEU A 270 -17.59 -23.08 -2.73
N ILE A 271 -16.63 -22.95 -1.83
CA ILE A 271 -15.67 -21.85 -1.88
C ILE A 271 -14.46 -22.32 -2.68
N GLU A 272 -14.25 -21.69 -3.83
CA GLU A 272 -13.17 -22.02 -4.76
C GLU A 272 -12.06 -20.96 -4.67
N GLN A 273 -10.82 -21.44 -4.58
CA GLN A 273 -9.62 -20.63 -4.69
C GLN A 273 -8.78 -21.16 -5.84
N ILE A 274 -8.45 -20.28 -6.79
CA ILE A 274 -7.64 -20.63 -7.96
C ILE A 274 -6.22 -20.16 -7.70
N ILE A 275 -5.25 -21.05 -7.88
CA ILE A 275 -3.84 -20.79 -7.68
C ILE A 275 -3.12 -20.97 -9.01
N VAL A 276 -2.61 -19.88 -9.58
CA VAL A 276 -1.79 -19.88 -10.78
C VAL A 276 -0.32 -19.79 -10.38
N LEU A 277 0.48 -20.76 -10.80
CA LEU A 277 1.90 -20.85 -10.48
C LEU A 277 2.74 -20.70 -11.73
N ASN A 278 3.78 -19.89 -11.66
CA ASN A 278 4.87 -19.86 -12.63
C ASN A 278 6.15 -20.33 -11.93
N VAL A 279 6.56 -21.55 -12.21
CA VAL A 279 7.59 -22.30 -11.46
C VAL A 279 8.89 -22.37 -12.27
N SER A 280 10.01 -22.03 -11.66
CA SER A 280 11.36 -22.13 -12.25
C SER A 280 12.15 -23.34 -11.75
N THR A 281 11.75 -23.93 -10.62
CA THR A 281 12.33 -25.16 -10.06
C THR A 281 11.20 -26.04 -9.55
N PRO A 282 11.15 -27.36 -9.84
CA PRO A 282 10.03 -28.19 -9.44
C PRO A 282 9.71 -28.10 -7.94
N ILE A 283 8.43 -27.93 -7.60
CA ILE A 283 7.94 -27.81 -6.22
C ILE A 283 6.80 -28.79 -5.96
N LYS A 284 6.42 -28.94 -4.71
CA LYS A 284 5.21 -29.65 -4.28
C LYS A 284 4.22 -28.67 -3.67
N MET A 285 2.94 -28.89 -3.96
CA MET A 285 1.81 -28.21 -3.36
C MET A 285 1.03 -29.20 -2.50
N ASN A 286 0.95 -28.92 -1.20
CA ASN A 286 0.25 -29.74 -0.22
C ASN A 286 -1.21 -29.29 -0.12
N ALA A 287 -2.13 -30.25 -0.06
CA ALA A 287 -3.52 -29.96 0.26
C ALA A 287 -3.62 -29.49 1.71
N LEU A 288 -4.33 -28.38 1.94
CA LEU A 288 -4.61 -27.89 3.28
C LEU A 288 -5.64 -28.80 3.95
N GLN A 289 -5.51 -29.01 5.27
CA GLN A 289 -6.43 -29.88 5.99
C GLN A 289 -7.90 -29.44 5.81
N GLY A 290 -8.77 -30.35 5.41
CA GLY A 290 -10.20 -30.06 5.19
C GLY A 290 -10.54 -29.41 3.84
N THR A 291 -9.57 -29.34 2.93
CA THR A 291 -9.77 -28.87 1.55
C THR A 291 -9.64 -30.00 0.53
N VAL A 292 -10.18 -29.79 -0.67
CA VAL A 292 -9.95 -30.66 -1.82
C VAL A 292 -9.08 -29.89 -2.82
N LEU A 293 -7.89 -30.43 -3.09
CA LEU A 293 -6.98 -29.92 -4.13
C LEU A 293 -7.24 -30.68 -5.43
N GLU A 294 -7.58 -29.94 -6.49
CA GLU A 294 -7.70 -30.48 -7.84
C GLU A 294 -6.38 -30.33 -8.61
N GLY A 295 -5.93 -31.44 -9.20
CA GLY A 295 -4.67 -31.54 -9.94
C GLY A 295 -3.54 -32.23 -9.17
N GLU A 296 -2.42 -32.45 -9.83
CA GLU A 296 -1.26 -33.13 -9.24
C GLU A 296 -0.54 -32.24 -8.23
N THR A 297 -0.13 -32.82 -7.10
CA THR A 297 0.62 -32.12 -6.05
C THR A 297 2.04 -31.76 -6.47
N ASN A 298 2.63 -32.53 -7.38
CA ASN A 298 3.91 -32.18 -7.99
C ASN A 298 3.69 -31.12 -9.07
N ILE A 299 4.44 -30.02 -8.98
CA ILE A 299 4.37 -28.90 -9.91
C ILE A 299 5.68 -28.83 -10.70
N PRO A 300 5.68 -29.16 -12.00
CA PRO A 300 6.88 -29.06 -12.84
C PRO A 300 7.22 -27.60 -13.16
N VAL A 301 8.39 -27.38 -13.75
CA VAL A 301 8.78 -26.08 -14.30
C VAL A 301 7.78 -25.64 -15.37
N GLY A 302 7.41 -24.36 -15.35
CA GLY A 302 6.43 -23.77 -16.27
C GLY A 302 5.22 -23.19 -15.54
N THR A 303 4.17 -22.90 -16.31
CA THR A 303 2.92 -22.36 -15.79
C THR A 303 1.93 -23.50 -15.51
N SER A 304 1.29 -23.45 -14.34
CA SER A 304 0.24 -24.39 -13.97
C SER A 304 -0.85 -23.72 -13.14
N THR A 305 -2.05 -24.30 -13.13
CA THR A 305 -3.17 -23.85 -12.32
C THR A 305 -3.61 -24.98 -11.40
N ARG A 306 -4.02 -24.64 -10.17
CA ARG A 306 -4.59 -25.55 -9.18
C ARG A 306 -5.84 -24.92 -8.59
N ASN A 307 -6.86 -25.73 -8.35
CA ASN A 307 -8.07 -25.29 -7.67
C ASN A 307 -8.11 -25.91 -6.28
N ILE A 308 -8.36 -25.10 -5.27
CA ILE A 308 -8.64 -25.54 -3.90
C ILE A 308 -10.11 -25.29 -3.64
N PHE A 309 -10.81 -26.34 -3.23
CA PHE A 309 -12.18 -26.26 -2.78
C PHE A 309 -12.21 -26.37 -1.27
N HIS A 310 -12.75 -25.34 -0.62
CA HIS A 310 -12.93 -25.31 0.82
C HIS A 310 -14.35 -25.77 1.15
N ALA A 311 -14.47 -26.81 1.98
CA ALA A 311 -15.76 -27.27 2.45
C ALA A 311 -16.24 -26.36 3.57
N THR A 312 -17.39 -25.70 3.38
CA THR A 312 -18.09 -25.05 4.49
C THR A 312 -18.56 -26.14 5.44
N LYS A 313 -18.26 -26.05 6.74
CA LYS A 313 -19.04 -26.81 7.72
C LYS A 313 -20.47 -26.28 7.58
N GLY A 314 -21.37 -27.12 7.10
CA GLY A 314 -22.78 -26.73 6.95
C GLY A 314 -23.22 -26.08 8.25
N ILE A 315 -23.72 -24.84 8.16
CA ILE A 315 -24.35 -24.17 9.29
C ILE A 315 -25.57 -25.04 9.64
N GLN A 316 -25.42 -25.90 10.65
CA GLN A 316 -26.56 -26.47 11.36
C GLN A 316 -27.08 -25.44 12.36
#